data_AF-A0A524HH64-F1
#
_entry.id   AF-A0A524HH64-F1
#
_cell.length_a   1.000
_cell.length_b   1.000
_cell.length_c   1.000
_cell.angle_alpha   90.00
_cell.angle_beta   90.00
_cell.angle_gamma   90.00
#
_symmetry.space_group_name_H-M   'P 1'
#
loop_
_entity.id
_entity.type
_entity.pdbx_description
1 polymer ?
#
loop_
_entity_poly.entity_id
_entity_poly.type
_entity_poly.pdbx_seq_one_letter_code
_entity_poly.pdbx_strand_id
1 'polypeptide(L)'
;MDIKKFQLVTRTELIRESGDVFDKLLRGRAALIEKHSKPQAVLLDIYDFYGLRAAAAFEIKKFDITPGDLDQVVDNCEDEAETYLQVIGYYLAGEIGVSRAADLLDVPEEELSARFQRLEIPIREEEGDG
;
A
#
# COMPACT_ATOMS: atom_id res chain seq x y z
N MET A 1 -8.83 7.06 -17.39
CA MET A 1 -7.99 6.80 -16.21
C MET A 1 -7.20 8.08 -15.96
N ASP A 2 -7.70 8.93 -15.06
CA ASP A 2 -6.96 10.12 -14.65
C ASP A 2 -5.79 9.65 -13.80
N ILE A 3 -4.57 9.79 -14.31
CA ILE A 3 -3.35 9.68 -13.52
C ILE A 3 -3.56 10.66 -12.35
N LYS A 4 -3.78 10.15 -11.13
CA LYS A 4 -3.93 10.99 -9.94
C LYS A 4 -2.67 11.85 -9.87
N LYS A 5 -2.80 13.12 -10.26
CA LYS A 5 -1.67 14.03 -10.40
C LYS A 5 -1.01 14.16 -9.04
N PHE A 6 0.25 13.75 -8.96
CA PHE A 6 1.11 14.07 -7.82
C PHE A 6 0.95 15.54 -7.47
N GLN A 7 0.86 15.84 -6.18
CA GLN A 7 1.05 17.21 -5.75
C GLN A 7 2.51 17.56 -5.99
N LEU A 8 2.76 18.51 -6.89
CA LEU A 8 4.10 19.04 -7.07
C LEU A 8 4.42 19.93 -5.85
N VAL A 9 5.51 19.61 -5.18
CA VAL A 9 5.97 20.34 -3.99
C VAL A 9 7.45 20.63 -4.15
N THR A 10 7.85 21.89 -4.03
CA THR A 10 9.27 22.24 -3.93
C THR A 10 9.79 21.96 -2.52
N ARG A 11 11.11 21.80 -2.37
CA ARG A 11 11.72 21.69 -1.03
C ARG A 11 11.35 22.86 -0.10
N THR A 12 11.19 24.07 -0.66
CA THR A 12 10.85 25.25 0.13
C THR A 12 9.40 25.22 0.61
N GLU A 13 8.47 24.77 -0.24
CA GLU A 13 7.07 24.57 0.14
C GLU A 13 6.93 23.46 1.19
N LEU A 14 7.67 22.35 1.05
CA LEU A 14 7.64 21.28 2.04
C LEU A 14 8.03 21.74 3.45
N ILE A 15 9.00 22.67 3.55
CA ILE A 15 9.43 23.24 4.84
C ILE A 15 8.38 24.21 5.40
N ARG A 16 7.74 25.00 4.54
CA ARG A 16 6.82 26.07 4.94
C ARG A 16 5.40 25.59 5.20
N GLU A 17 4.97 24.57 4.48
CA GLU A 17 3.58 24.07 4.42
C GLU A 17 3.53 22.58 4.76
N SER A 18 4.39 22.12 5.67
CA SER A 18 4.48 20.71 6.02
C SER A 18 3.13 20.14 6.45
N GLY A 19 2.38 20.83 7.30
CA GLY A 19 1.04 20.42 7.74
C GLY A 19 0.09 20.14 6.58
N ASP A 20 -0.07 21.09 5.66
CA ASP A 20 -0.93 20.94 4.49
C ASP A 20 -0.48 19.81 3.55
N VAL A 21 0.83 19.58 3.44
CA VAL A 21 1.38 18.46 2.66
C VAL A 21 1.01 17.14 3.34
N PHE A 22 1.23 17.00 4.65
CA PHE A 22 0.89 15.79 5.39
C PHE A 22 -0.62 15.51 5.42
N ASP A 23 -1.47 16.51 5.59
CA ASP A 23 -2.92 16.36 5.53
C ASP A 23 -3.40 15.82 4.18
N LYS A 24 -2.75 16.25 3.09
CA LYS A 24 -3.05 15.74 1.74
C LYS A 24 -2.52 14.33 1.54
N LEU A 25 -1.34 13.99 2.09
CA LEU A 25 -0.79 12.63 2.07
C LEU A 25 -1.75 11.64 2.76
N LEU A 26 -2.23 11.99 3.96
CA LEU A 26 -3.16 11.17 4.74
C LEU A 26 -4.52 10.97 4.04
N ARG A 27 -4.89 11.86 3.12
CA ARG A 27 -6.09 11.70 2.25
C ARG A 27 -5.82 10.86 1.01
N GLY A 28 -4.70 10.13 0.97
CA GLY A 28 -4.34 9.26 -0.14
C GLY A 28 -3.85 10.01 -1.37
N ARG A 29 -3.16 11.14 -1.19
CA ARG A 29 -2.40 11.78 -2.27
C ARG A 29 -0.91 11.48 -2.11
N ALA A 30 -0.19 11.49 -3.21
CA ALA A 30 1.27 11.44 -3.20
C ALA A 30 1.82 12.83 -3.54
N ALA A 31 2.93 13.21 -2.92
CA ALA A 31 3.64 14.45 -3.23
C ALA A 31 4.93 14.15 -3.98
N LEU A 32 5.14 14.76 -5.14
CA LEU A 32 6.40 14.71 -5.88
C LEU A 32 7.24 15.92 -5.48
N ILE A 33 8.38 15.66 -4.84
CA ILE A 33 9.36 16.70 -4.53
C ILE A 33 10.18 16.99 -5.78
N GLU A 34 10.19 18.26 -6.18
CA GLU A 34 11.01 18.72 -7.30
C GLU A 34 12.05 19.77 -6.91
N LYS A 35 13.12 19.84 -7.70
CA LYS A 35 14.06 20.95 -7.70
C LYS A 35 14.42 21.29 -9.15
N HIS A 36 14.23 22.56 -9.55
CA HIS A 36 14.45 23.01 -10.93
C HIS A 36 13.72 22.13 -11.96
N SER A 37 12.45 21.81 -11.70
CA SER A 37 11.60 20.96 -12.55
C SER A 37 12.14 19.55 -12.80
N LYS A 38 13.02 19.07 -11.90
CA LYS A 38 13.48 17.69 -11.90
C LYS A 38 12.91 16.96 -10.67
N PRO A 39 12.23 15.81 -10.87
CA PRO A 39 11.83 14.93 -9.79
C PRO A 39 13.02 14.53 -8.92
N GLN A 40 12.86 14.58 -7.60
CA GLN A 40 13.90 14.18 -6.64
C GLN A 40 13.45 13.05 -5.72
N ALA A 41 12.20 13.10 -5.26
CA ALA A 41 11.64 12.13 -4.33
C ALA A 41 10.11 12.15 -4.41
N VAL A 42 9.47 11.10 -3.89
CA VAL A 42 8.03 11.05 -3.66
C VAL A 42 7.80 10.90 -2.14
N LEU A 43 6.84 11.63 -1.58
CA LEU A 43 6.26 11.30 -0.28
C LEU A 43 4.96 10.53 -0.50
N LEU A 44 4.83 9.45 0.27
CA LEU A 44 3.67 8.59 0.33
C LEU A 44 3.25 8.45 1.79
N ASP A 45 1.99 8.09 1.99
CA ASP A 45 1.57 7.46 3.24
C ASP A 45 2.40 6.18 3.49
N ILE A 46 2.67 5.87 4.76
CA ILE A 46 3.56 4.75 5.11
C ILE A 46 3.00 3.40 4.69
N TYR A 47 1.68 3.21 4.82
CA TYR A 47 1.01 1.96 4.44
C TYR A 47 0.91 1.81 2.93
N ASP A 48 0.79 2.92 2.20
CA ASP A 48 0.89 2.91 0.75
C ASP A 48 2.30 2.49 0.28
N PHE A 49 3.33 2.96 0.97
CA PHE A 49 4.70 2.54 0.70
C PHE A 49 4.89 1.04 0.99
N TYR A 50 4.36 0.52 2.10
CA TYR A 50 4.40 -0.91 2.40
C TYR A 50 3.64 -1.75 1.36
N GLY A 51 2.47 -1.29 0.93
CA GLY A 51 1.70 -1.95 -0.13
C GLY A 51 2.45 -2.03 -1.46
N LEU A 52 3.05 -0.93 -1.90
CA LEU A 52 3.88 -0.92 -3.12
C LEU A 52 5.11 -1.82 -2.98
N ARG A 53 5.77 -1.79 -1.83
CA ARG A 53 6.93 -2.65 -1.55
C ARG A 53 6.54 -4.13 -1.60
N ALA A 54 5.40 -4.49 -1.02
CA ALA A 54 4.88 -5.85 -1.04
C ALA A 54 4.56 -6.31 -2.47
N ALA A 55 3.83 -5.49 -3.23
CA ALA A 55 3.50 -5.77 -4.63
C ALA A 55 4.75 -5.92 -5.52
N ALA A 56 5.74 -5.06 -5.34
CA ALA A 56 7.01 -5.15 -6.06
C ALA A 56 7.83 -6.40 -5.66
N ALA A 57 7.77 -6.81 -4.39
CA ALA A 57 8.45 -8.00 -3.91
C ALA A 57 7.77 -9.30 -4.35
N PHE A 58 6.48 -9.26 -4.70
CA PHE A 58 5.69 -10.45 -5.02
C PHE A 58 6.28 -11.28 -6.16
N GLU A 59 6.69 -10.63 -7.25
CA GLU A 59 7.29 -11.30 -8.42
C GLU A 59 8.70 -11.88 -8.14
N ILE A 60 9.32 -11.49 -7.03
CA ILE A 60 10.70 -11.85 -6.68
C ILE A 60 10.73 -12.90 -5.56
N LYS A 61 9.81 -12.82 -4.59
CA LYS A 61 9.74 -13.74 -3.45
C LYS A 61 8.76 -14.87 -3.74
N LYS A 62 9.13 -16.09 -3.35
CA LYS A 62 8.18 -17.21 -3.23
C LYS A 62 7.55 -17.18 -1.84
N PHE A 63 6.24 -17.26 -1.78
CA PHE A 63 5.48 -17.38 -0.54
C PHE A 63 5.13 -18.86 -0.35
N ASP A 64 5.99 -19.59 0.38
CA ASP A 64 5.83 -21.04 0.64
C ASP A 64 5.07 -21.32 1.95
N ILE A 65 4.36 -20.33 2.50
CA ILE A 65 3.62 -20.46 3.76
C ILE A 65 2.17 -20.83 3.41
N THR A 66 1.52 -21.70 4.18
CA THR A 66 0.11 -22.04 3.96
C THR A 66 -0.83 -21.00 4.59
N PRO A 67 -2.07 -20.80 4.10
CA PRO A 67 -2.95 -19.74 4.62
C PRO A 67 -3.29 -19.87 6.11
N GLY A 68 -3.38 -21.10 6.64
CA GLY A 68 -3.65 -21.34 8.06
C GLY A 68 -2.48 -21.01 8.99
N ASP A 69 -1.26 -20.96 8.46
CA ASP A 69 -0.08 -20.54 9.22
C ASP A 69 0.07 -19.02 9.24
N LEU A 70 -0.55 -18.31 8.28
CA LEU A 70 -0.39 -16.86 8.09
C LEU A 70 -0.80 -16.08 9.34
N ASP A 71 -1.90 -16.44 9.99
CA ASP A 71 -2.38 -15.80 11.23
C ASP A 71 -1.29 -15.79 12.31
N GLN A 72 -0.65 -16.93 12.52
CA GLN A 72 0.41 -17.06 13.52
C GLN A 72 1.66 -16.28 13.11
N VAL A 73 1.99 -16.22 11.81
CA VAL A 73 3.14 -15.44 11.37
C VAL A 73 2.89 -13.96 11.55
N VAL A 74 1.68 -13.48 11.22
CA VAL A 74 1.25 -12.08 11.42
C VAL A 74 1.26 -11.72 12.90
N ASP A 75 0.63 -12.53 13.76
CA ASP A 75 0.54 -12.27 15.20
C ASP A 75 1.92 -12.22 15.89
N ASN A 76 2.90 -12.94 15.36
CA ASN A 76 4.27 -12.97 15.90
C ASN A 76 5.23 -12.02 15.17
N CYS A 77 4.78 -11.28 14.16
CA CYS A 77 5.63 -10.36 13.42
C CYS A 77 5.66 -8.98 14.08
N GLU A 78 6.81 -8.58 14.60
CA GLU A 78 6.98 -7.23 15.17
C GLU A 78 7.18 -6.14 14.10
N ASP A 79 7.51 -6.53 12.86
CA ASP A 79 7.73 -5.60 11.75
C ASP A 79 6.46 -5.48 10.89
N GLU A 80 5.78 -4.35 11.03
CA GLU A 80 4.60 -3.99 10.26
C GLU A 80 4.85 -4.02 8.74
N ALA A 81 6.06 -3.67 8.29
CA ALA A 81 6.39 -3.72 6.86
C ALA A 81 6.50 -5.16 6.34
N GLU A 82 7.01 -6.08 7.16
CA GLU A 82 7.09 -7.50 6.79
C GLU A 82 5.71 -8.17 6.90
N THR A 83 4.88 -7.75 7.85
CA THR A 83 3.46 -8.15 7.94
C THR A 83 2.70 -7.80 6.66
N TYR A 84 2.80 -6.53 6.23
CA TYR A 84 2.23 -6.08 4.96
C TYR A 84 2.76 -6.88 3.77
N LEU A 85 4.07 -7.17 3.74
CA LEU A 85 4.69 -7.95 2.67
C LEU A 85 4.09 -9.35 2.57
N GLN A 86 3.87 -10.02 3.69
CA GLN A 86 3.29 -11.36 3.72
C GLN A 86 1.81 -11.34 3.32
N VAL A 87 1.00 -10.53 3.99
CA VAL A 87 -0.46 -10.49 3.74
C VAL A 87 -0.77 -10.12 2.30
N ILE A 88 -0.14 -9.05 1.78
CA ILE A 88 -0.34 -8.65 0.38
C ILE A 88 0.23 -9.68 -0.59
N GLY A 89 1.34 -10.35 -0.23
CA GLY A 89 1.89 -11.43 -1.03
C GLY A 89 0.90 -12.59 -1.21
N TYR A 90 0.23 -13.01 -0.14
CA TYR A 90 -0.82 -14.04 -0.19
C TYR A 90 -2.06 -13.57 -0.94
N TYR A 91 -2.47 -12.34 -0.71
CA TYR A 91 -3.56 -11.73 -1.47
C TYR A 91 -3.26 -11.75 -2.96
N LEU A 92 -2.04 -11.38 -3.37
CA LEU A 92 -1.60 -11.41 -4.77
C LEU A 92 -1.39 -12.84 -5.30
N ALA A 93 -1.05 -13.80 -4.45
CA ALA A 93 -1.00 -15.22 -4.81
C ALA A 93 -2.40 -15.82 -5.07
N GLY A 94 -3.45 -15.23 -4.49
CA GLY A 94 -4.84 -15.69 -4.63
C GLY A 94 -5.28 -16.65 -3.54
N GLU A 95 -4.47 -16.74 -2.50
CA GLU A 95 -4.67 -17.62 -1.36
C GLU A 95 -5.65 -17.02 -0.34
N ILE A 96 -5.80 -15.68 -0.34
CA ILE A 96 -6.77 -14.96 0.51
C ILE A 96 -7.47 -13.85 -0.28
N GLY A 97 -8.72 -13.56 0.07
CA GLY A 97 -9.50 -12.43 -0.46
C GLY A 97 -9.14 -11.10 0.22
N VAL A 98 -9.68 -9.99 -0.31
CA VAL A 98 -9.45 -8.64 0.24
C VAL A 98 -9.98 -8.48 1.66
N SER A 99 -11.12 -9.10 1.98
CA SER A 99 -11.71 -9.09 3.32
C SER A 99 -10.77 -9.72 4.35
N ARG A 100 -10.20 -10.89 4.02
CA ARG A 100 -9.23 -11.56 4.89
C ARG A 100 -7.93 -10.77 5.03
N ALA A 101 -7.44 -10.15 3.96
CA ALA A 101 -6.25 -9.31 4.02
C ALA A 101 -6.48 -8.08 4.93
N ALA A 102 -7.67 -7.49 4.89
CA ALA A 102 -8.07 -6.37 5.74
C ALA A 102 -8.11 -6.75 7.22
N ASP A 103 -8.72 -7.90 7.54
CA ASP A 103 -8.73 -8.45 8.92
C ASP A 103 -7.31 -8.63 9.47
N LEU A 104 -6.40 -9.23 8.68
CA LEU A 104 -5.03 -9.51 9.10
C LEU A 104 -4.17 -8.26 9.27
N LEU A 105 -4.51 -7.18 8.57
CA LEU A 105 -3.81 -5.90 8.69
C LEU A 105 -4.45 -4.96 9.72
N ASP A 106 -5.56 -5.35 10.35
CA ASP A 106 -6.38 -4.51 11.22
C ASP A 106 -6.79 -3.17 10.56
N VAL A 107 -7.17 -3.25 9.27
CA VAL A 107 -7.61 -2.09 8.47
C VAL A 107 -9.01 -2.36 7.93
N PRO A 108 -9.91 -1.36 7.88
CA PRO A 108 -11.21 -1.53 7.24
C PRO A 108 -11.09 -2.01 5.79
N GLU A 109 -11.90 -2.98 5.38
CA GLU A 109 -11.87 -3.55 4.02
C GLU A 109 -12.05 -2.49 2.91
N GLU A 110 -12.95 -1.52 3.12
CA GLU A 110 -13.15 -0.40 2.21
C GLU A 110 -11.90 0.48 2.08
N GLU A 111 -11.17 0.68 3.18
CA GLU A 111 -9.93 1.44 3.19
C GLU A 111 -8.82 0.68 2.46
N LEU A 112 -8.67 -0.62 2.72
CA LEU A 112 -7.69 -1.46 2.03
C LEU A 112 -7.97 -1.52 0.52
N SER A 113 -9.24 -1.67 0.14
CA SER A 113 -9.68 -1.63 -1.25
C SER A 113 -9.36 -0.28 -1.91
N ALA A 114 -9.65 0.84 -1.24
CA ALA A 114 -9.32 2.17 -1.75
C ALA A 114 -7.81 2.37 -1.90
N ARG A 115 -6.99 1.77 -1.02
CA ARG A 115 -5.53 1.74 -1.14
C ARG A 115 -5.10 0.93 -2.36
N PHE A 116 -5.64 -0.28 -2.55
CA PHE A 116 -5.30 -1.11 -3.73
C PHE A 116 -5.63 -0.40 -5.04
N GLN A 117 -6.81 0.22 -5.16
CA GLN A 117 -7.15 1.05 -6.33
C GLN A 117 -6.15 2.19 -6.54
N ARG A 118 -5.74 2.87 -5.47
CA ARG A 118 -4.80 4.00 -5.54
C ARG A 118 -3.40 3.57 -5.96
N LEU A 119 -2.97 2.38 -5.54
CA LEU A 119 -1.63 1.84 -5.79
C LEU A 119 -1.57 0.94 -7.03
N GLU A 120 -2.69 0.82 -7.76
CA GLU A 120 -2.83 -0.05 -8.93
C GLU A 120 -2.53 -1.53 -8.60
N ILE A 121 -2.79 -1.94 -7.36
CA ILE A 121 -2.78 -3.35 -6.94
C ILE A 121 -4.10 -3.97 -7.43
N PRO A 122 -4.07 -5.10 -8.17
CA PRO A 122 -5.27 -5.72 -8.71
C PRO A 122 -6.31 -5.99 -7.62
N ILE A 123 -7.55 -5.57 -7.84
CA ILE A 123 -8.68 -5.97 -6.99
C ILE A 123 -9.34 -7.19 -7.61
N ARG A 124 -9.34 -8.29 -6.86
CA ARG A 124 -10.04 -9.50 -7.24
C ARG A 124 -11.46 -9.38 -6.73
N GLU A 125 -12.42 -9.38 -7.66
CA GLU A 125 -13.80 -9.68 -7.29
C GLU A 125 -13.79 -11.14 -6.81
N GLU A 126 -14.33 -11.40 -5.62
CA GLU A 126 -14.62 -12.78 -5.24
C GLU A 126 -15.53 -13.34 -6.36
N GLU A 127 -15.04 -14.32 -7.12
CA GLU A 127 -15.90 -15.06 -8.04
C GLU A 127 -17.01 -15.67 -7.19
N GLY A 128 -18.18 -15.04 -7.23
CA GLY A 128 -19.40 -15.67 -6.75
C GLY A 128 -19.61 -16.93 -7.57
N ASP A 129 -19.50 -18.08 -6.90
CA ASP A 129 -19.89 -19.39 -7.42
C ASP A 129 -21.22 -19.25 -8.19
N GLY A 130 -21.17 -19.49 -9.50
CA GLY A 130 -22.34 -19.65 -10.37
C GLY A 130 -22.72 -21.11 -10.49
#